data_AF-A0A7D3ZDP7-F1
#
_entry.id   AF-A0A7D3ZDP7-F1
#
_cell.length_a   1.000
_cell.length_b   1.000
_cell.length_c   1.000
_cell.angle_alpha   90.00
_cell.angle_beta   90.00
_cell.angle_gamma   90.00
#
_symmetry.space_group_name_H-M   'P 1'
#
loop_
_entity.id
_entity.type
_entity.pdbx_description
1 polymer ?
#
loop_
_entity_poly.entity_id
_entity_poly.type
_entity_poly.pdbx_seq_one_letter_code
_entity_poly.pdbx_strand_id
1 'polypeptide(L)'
;MTGQVSWAHTQVHQRVHSVMTAAMRADARTIDTVLLSLGDGGLDPYSREFVREARRLVLACTAALTCVLSAHRPGAGPRGDEICRGCGTSDCRTLHGVADVLAAYAVRPLTVDRAEAWRRADAWFNREGDPVPVGIAEFADGFAAWRVTAAPGETAQVAVIDGRCGALTLWPPLPLGTLAREYGEYRRTNPAPG
;
A
#
# COMPACT_ATOMS: atom_id res chain seq x y z
N MET A 1 2.66 2.93 -21.00
CA MET A 1 1.44 3.61 -20.52
C MET A 1 0.45 2.56 -20.07
N THR A 2 0.34 2.31 -18.77
CA THR A 2 -0.74 1.47 -18.21
C THR A 2 -2.07 2.17 -18.43
N GLY A 3 -3.07 1.45 -18.94
CA GLY A 3 -4.37 2.03 -19.21
C GLY A 3 -5.09 2.47 -17.93
N GLN A 4 -5.99 3.45 -18.07
CA GLN A 4 -6.71 4.09 -16.97
C GLN A 4 -7.51 3.08 -16.14
N VAL A 5 -8.00 2.00 -16.76
CA VAL A 5 -8.76 0.95 -16.09
C VAL A 5 -7.84 0.07 -15.26
N SER A 6 -6.68 -0.37 -15.78
CA SER A 6 -5.72 -1.13 -14.99
C SER A 6 -5.19 -0.33 -13.82
N TRP A 7 -4.95 0.96 -14.00
CA TRP A 7 -4.44 1.80 -12.93
C TRP A 7 -5.46 1.94 -11.79
N ALA A 8 -6.72 2.21 -12.10
CA ALA A 8 -7.78 2.33 -11.09
C ALA A 8 -7.96 1.02 -10.29
N HIS A 9 -7.94 -0.13 -10.96
CA HIS A 9 -8.01 -1.44 -10.28
C HIS A 9 -6.84 -1.65 -9.34
N THR A 10 -5.61 -1.37 -9.80
CA THR A 10 -4.41 -1.50 -8.98
C THR A 10 -4.48 -0.63 -7.72
N GLN A 11 -4.95 0.62 -7.83
CA GLN A 11 -5.07 1.53 -6.69
C GLN A 11 -6.02 1.00 -5.60
N VAL A 12 -7.23 0.57 -5.98
CA VAL A 12 -8.21 0.04 -5.00
C VAL A 12 -7.71 -1.26 -4.37
N HIS A 13 -7.13 -2.17 -5.16
CA HIS A 13 -6.50 -3.38 -4.64
C HIS A 13 -5.41 -3.06 -3.60
N GLN A 14 -4.54 -2.09 -3.90
CA GLN A 14 -3.47 -1.68 -2.97
C GLN A 14 -4.02 -1.10 -1.67
N ARG A 15 -5.09 -0.30 -1.71
CA ARG A 15 -5.75 0.24 -0.51
C ARG A 15 -6.30 -0.87 0.37
N VAL A 16 -7.06 -1.81 -0.20
CA VAL A 16 -7.63 -2.95 0.55
C VAL A 16 -6.51 -3.84 1.11
N HIS A 17 -5.48 -4.12 0.31
CA HIS A 17 -4.35 -4.94 0.75
C HIS A 17 -3.54 -4.27 1.89
N SER A 18 -3.40 -2.94 1.86
CA SER A 18 -2.75 -2.20 2.94
C SER A 18 -3.51 -2.36 4.27
N VAL A 19 -4.83 -2.22 4.25
CA VAL A 19 -5.69 -2.43 5.43
C VAL A 19 -5.62 -3.88 5.92
N MET A 20 -5.62 -4.86 5.00
CA MET A 20 -5.45 -6.26 5.35
C MET A 20 -4.10 -6.51 6.04
N THR A 21 -3.01 -5.97 5.47
CA THR A 21 -1.66 -6.08 6.01
C THR A 21 -1.56 -5.45 7.40
N ALA A 22 -2.17 -4.28 7.59
CA ALA A 22 -2.27 -3.62 8.88
C ALA A 22 -2.95 -4.51 9.94
N ALA A 23 -4.11 -5.08 9.60
CA ALA A 23 -4.83 -5.96 10.50
C ALA A 23 -4.08 -7.27 10.78
N MET A 24 -3.35 -7.82 9.79
CA MET A 24 -2.50 -8.99 9.99
C MET A 24 -1.40 -8.72 11.02
N ARG A 25 -0.83 -7.51 11.01
CA ARG A 25 0.25 -7.08 11.93
C ARG A 25 -0.23 -6.70 13.32
N ALA A 26 -1.49 -6.32 13.48
CA ALA A 26 -2.03 -5.99 14.79
C ALA A 26 -1.90 -7.21 15.72
N ASP A 27 -1.22 -7.02 16.86
CA ASP A 27 -1.06 -8.07 17.87
C ASP A 27 -2.32 -8.14 18.73
N ALA A 28 -3.12 -9.19 18.52
CA ALA A 28 -4.35 -9.42 19.27
C ALA A 28 -4.11 -9.55 20.78
N ARG A 29 -2.98 -10.14 21.20
CA ARG A 29 -2.65 -10.33 22.62
C ARG A 29 -2.28 -9.02 23.28
N THR A 30 -1.54 -8.17 22.57
CA THR A 30 -1.24 -6.81 23.06
C THR A 30 -2.52 -5.98 23.17
N ILE A 31 -3.42 -6.07 22.19
CA ILE A 31 -4.73 -5.40 22.25
C ILE A 31 -5.51 -5.85 23.49
N ASP A 32 -5.64 -7.16 23.71
CA ASP A 32 -6.32 -7.69 24.90
C ASP A 32 -5.68 -7.23 26.21
N THR A 33 -4.34 -7.22 26.29
CA THR A 33 -3.60 -6.78 27.49
C THR A 33 -3.84 -5.30 27.79
N VAL A 34 -3.85 -4.45 26.75
CA VAL A 34 -4.18 -3.03 26.88
C VAL A 34 -5.63 -2.84 27.33
N LEU A 35 -6.58 -3.59 26.75
CA LEU A 35 -7.99 -3.52 27.13
C LEU A 35 -8.21 -3.91 28.61
N LEU A 36 -7.48 -4.89 29.11
CA LEU A 36 -7.50 -5.28 30.54
C LEU A 36 -6.89 -4.18 31.43
N SER A 37 -5.87 -3.47 30.95
CA SER A 37 -5.18 -2.42 31.70
C SER A 37 -5.97 -1.11 31.83
N LEU A 38 -6.95 -0.87 30.94
CA LEU A 38 -7.80 0.33 30.96
C LEU A 38 -8.83 0.36 32.12
N GLY A 39 -9.03 -0.75 32.83
CA GLY A 39 -9.97 -0.86 33.94
C GLY A 39 -11.44 -0.64 33.53
N ASP A 40 -12.33 -0.57 34.53
CA ASP A 40 -13.79 -0.44 34.31
C ASP A 40 -14.24 0.95 33.84
N GLY A 41 -13.39 1.97 33.95
CA GLY A 41 -13.70 3.36 33.54
C GLY A 41 -13.17 3.77 32.16
N GLY A 42 -12.35 2.94 31.50
CA GLY A 42 -11.66 3.35 30.26
C GLY A 42 -12.51 3.25 28.99
N LEU A 43 -13.33 2.20 28.86
CA LEU A 43 -14.23 1.96 27.73
C LEU A 43 -15.53 1.32 28.24
N ASP A 44 -16.65 1.68 27.64
CA ASP A 44 -17.90 0.97 27.86
C ASP A 44 -17.82 -0.47 27.31
N PRO A 45 -18.70 -1.38 27.76
CA PRO A 45 -18.65 -2.79 27.36
C PRO A 45 -18.71 -3.02 25.84
N TYR A 46 -19.47 -2.21 25.10
CA TYR A 46 -19.64 -2.37 23.66
C TYR A 46 -18.39 -1.92 22.91
N SER A 47 -17.79 -0.79 23.30
CA SER A 47 -16.52 -0.34 22.72
C SER A 47 -15.39 -1.33 22.98
N ARG A 48 -15.32 -1.89 24.20
CA ARG A 48 -14.32 -2.91 24.55
C ARG A 48 -14.45 -4.16 23.68
N GLU A 49 -15.67 -4.67 23.51
CA GLU A 49 -15.94 -5.84 22.67
C GLU A 49 -15.63 -5.57 21.20
N PHE A 50 -16.00 -4.38 20.69
CA PHE A 50 -15.67 -3.98 19.33
C PHE A 50 -14.16 -3.97 19.10
N VAL A 51 -13.36 -3.38 19.99
CA VAL A 51 -11.90 -3.32 19.83
C VAL A 51 -11.27 -4.72 19.85
N ARG A 52 -11.77 -5.61 20.70
CA ARG A 52 -11.33 -7.02 20.76
C ARG A 52 -11.57 -7.74 19.42
N GLU A 53 -12.74 -7.53 18.83
CA GLU A 53 -13.14 -8.17 17.57
C GLU A 53 -12.64 -7.44 16.31
N ALA A 54 -12.22 -6.17 16.43
CA ALA A 54 -11.91 -5.29 15.30
C ALA A 54 -10.89 -5.93 14.34
N ARG A 55 -9.83 -6.54 14.86
CA ARG A 55 -8.83 -7.21 14.02
C ARG A 55 -9.45 -8.31 13.15
N ARG A 56 -10.27 -9.18 13.76
CA ARG A 56 -10.92 -10.30 13.06
C ARG A 56 -11.92 -9.78 12.02
N LEU A 57 -12.72 -8.78 12.39
CA LEU A 57 -13.70 -8.16 11.49
C LEU A 57 -13.01 -7.50 10.28
N VAL A 58 -11.94 -6.73 10.51
CA VAL A 58 -11.19 -6.09 9.43
C VAL A 58 -10.55 -7.13 8.50
N LEU A 59 -9.98 -8.21 9.04
CA LEU A 59 -9.44 -9.31 8.21
C LEU A 59 -10.53 -9.99 7.37
N ALA A 60 -11.70 -10.27 7.96
CA ALA A 60 -12.81 -10.88 7.25
C ALA A 60 -13.35 -9.97 6.12
N CYS A 61 -13.56 -8.69 6.42
CA CYS A 61 -14.03 -7.71 5.42
C CYS A 61 -13.01 -7.49 4.30
N THR A 62 -11.72 -7.36 4.62
CA THR A 62 -10.68 -7.17 3.60
C THR A 62 -10.45 -8.41 2.74
N ALA A 63 -10.55 -9.62 3.32
CA ALA A 63 -10.52 -10.86 2.55
C ALA A 63 -11.73 -10.97 1.60
N ALA A 64 -12.94 -10.67 2.08
CA ALA A 64 -14.15 -10.66 1.24
C ALA A 64 -14.04 -9.64 0.09
N LEU A 65 -13.57 -8.43 0.38
CA LEU A 65 -13.30 -7.41 -0.66
C LEU A 65 -12.23 -7.88 -1.64
N THR A 66 -11.18 -8.54 -1.19
CA THR A 66 -10.14 -9.10 -2.07
C THR A 66 -10.73 -10.13 -3.04
N CYS A 67 -11.67 -10.97 -2.59
CA CYS A 67 -12.38 -11.90 -3.47
C CYS A 67 -13.21 -11.16 -4.54
N VAL A 68 -13.96 -10.13 -4.15
CA VAL A 68 -14.73 -9.28 -5.08
C VAL A 68 -13.79 -8.62 -6.11
N LEU A 69 -12.72 -7.98 -5.64
CA LEU A 69 -11.76 -7.30 -6.49
C LEU A 69 -10.96 -8.27 -7.37
N SER A 70 -10.79 -9.53 -6.97
CA SER A 70 -10.18 -10.56 -7.82
C SER A 70 -11.08 -10.99 -8.98
N ALA A 71 -12.40 -10.99 -8.77
CA ALA A 71 -13.38 -11.19 -9.83
C ALA A 71 -13.41 -9.97 -10.79
N HIS A 72 -13.25 -8.77 -10.25
CA HIS A 72 -13.15 -7.52 -11.01
C HIS A 72 -11.69 -7.15 -11.29
N ARG A 73 -11.07 -7.82 -12.26
CA ARG A 73 -9.68 -7.55 -12.66
C ARG A 73 -9.58 -6.96 -14.08
N PRO A 74 -8.54 -6.16 -14.38
CA PRO A 74 -8.27 -5.69 -15.73
C PRO A 74 -8.06 -6.84 -16.71
N GLY A 75 -8.47 -6.63 -17.96
CA GLY A 75 -8.23 -7.55 -19.06
C GLY A 75 -8.45 -6.88 -20.42
N ALA A 76 -8.09 -7.58 -21.49
CA ALA A 76 -8.39 -7.15 -22.84
C ALA A 76 -9.78 -7.63 -23.28
N GLY A 77 -10.55 -6.74 -23.87
CA GLY A 77 -11.82 -7.01 -24.53
C GLY A 77 -11.61 -7.60 -25.93
N PRO A 78 -12.70 -7.98 -26.61
CA PRO A 78 -12.65 -8.60 -27.93
C PRO A 78 -11.98 -7.74 -29.01
N ARG A 79 -11.90 -6.42 -28.82
CA ARG A 79 -11.29 -5.48 -29.76
C ARG A 79 -9.93 -4.97 -29.29
N GLY A 80 -9.36 -5.57 -28.25
CA GLY A 80 -8.09 -5.15 -27.63
C GLY A 80 -8.23 -3.94 -26.68
N ASP A 81 -9.46 -3.49 -26.45
CA ASP A 81 -9.79 -2.45 -25.48
C ASP A 81 -9.61 -2.93 -24.04
N GLU A 82 -9.26 -2.01 -23.13
CA GLU A 82 -9.08 -2.35 -21.71
C GLU A 82 -10.43 -2.38 -21.00
N ILE A 83 -10.78 -3.53 -20.43
CA ILE A 83 -12.04 -3.77 -19.74
C ILE A 83 -11.82 -4.40 -18.36
N CYS A 84 -12.81 -4.25 -17.49
CA CYS A 84 -12.94 -5.08 -16.31
C CYS A 84 -13.51 -6.45 -16.72
N ARG A 85 -12.81 -7.54 -16.41
CA ARG A 85 -13.28 -8.90 -16.70
C ARG A 85 -14.54 -9.30 -15.94
N GLY A 86 -14.79 -8.70 -14.78
CA GLY A 86 -16.00 -8.95 -14.00
C GLY A 86 -17.24 -8.26 -14.59
N CYS A 87 -17.08 -7.08 -15.18
CA CYS A 87 -18.19 -6.30 -15.75
C CYS A 87 -18.36 -6.47 -17.26
N GLY A 88 -17.30 -6.85 -17.98
CA GLY A 88 -17.27 -6.85 -19.44
C GLY A 88 -17.19 -5.45 -20.08
N THR A 89 -16.94 -4.41 -19.28
CA THR A 89 -16.96 -3.00 -19.68
C THR A 89 -15.68 -2.29 -19.26
N SER A 90 -15.35 -1.17 -19.92
CA SER A 90 -14.24 -0.30 -19.52
C SER A 90 -14.52 0.44 -18.21
N ASP A 91 -15.79 0.66 -17.87
CA ASP A 91 -16.21 1.24 -16.60
C ASP A 91 -16.67 0.17 -15.60
N CYS A 92 -15.95 0.03 -14.48
CA CYS A 92 -16.25 -0.94 -13.42
C CYS A 92 -17.02 -0.28 -12.28
N ARG A 93 -18.35 -0.40 -12.29
CA ARG A 93 -19.22 0.17 -11.23
C ARG A 93 -18.90 -0.36 -9.83
N THR A 94 -18.54 -1.65 -9.72
CA THR A 94 -18.13 -2.24 -8.44
C THR A 94 -16.87 -1.58 -7.89
N LEU A 95 -15.88 -1.35 -8.75
CA LEU A 95 -14.64 -0.69 -8.37
C LEU A 95 -14.90 0.75 -7.90
N HIS A 96 -15.72 1.50 -8.65
CA HIS A 96 -16.11 2.85 -8.27
C HIS A 96 -16.81 2.88 -6.92
N GLY A 97 -17.81 2.01 -6.70
CA GLY A 97 -18.51 1.93 -5.41
C GLY A 97 -17.58 1.58 -4.24
N VAL A 98 -16.62 0.68 -4.43
CA VAL A 98 -15.60 0.39 -3.41
C VAL A 98 -14.69 1.60 -3.18
N ALA A 99 -14.22 2.25 -4.24
CA ALA A 99 -13.37 3.44 -4.12
C ALA A 99 -14.09 4.57 -3.38
N ASP A 100 -15.36 4.82 -3.68
CA ASP A 100 -16.20 5.83 -3.04
C ASP A 100 -16.38 5.55 -1.55
N VAL A 101 -16.64 4.29 -1.16
CA VAL A 101 -16.74 3.90 0.26
C VAL A 101 -15.40 4.08 0.97
N LEU A 102 -14.30 3.64 0.38
CA LEU A 102 -12.97 3.82 0.97
C LEU A 102 -12.62 5.29 1.13
N ALA A 103 -13.02 6.15 0.18
CA ALA A 103 -12.84 7.59 0.27
C ALA A 103 -13.74 8.22 1.35
N ALA A 104 -15.02 7.85 1.40
CA ALA A 104 -16.00 8.38 2.35
C ALA A 104 -15.62 8.11 3.81
N TYR A 105 -15.08 6.93 4.10
CA TYR A 105 -14.60 6.57 5.43
C TYR A 105 -13.12 6.94 5.67
N ALA A 106 -12.52 7.72 4.76
CA ALA A 106 -11.12 8.12 4.80
C ALA A 106 -10.17 6.94 5.06
N VAL A 107 -10.51 5.75 4.51
CA VAL A 107 -9.68 4.55 4.59
C VAL A 107 -8.47 4.78 3.71
N ARG A 108 -7.43 5.31 4.34
CA ARG A 108 -6.13 5.51 3.72
C ARG A 108 -5.30 4.26 3.96
N PRO A 109 -4.43 3.88 3.01
CA PRO A 109 -3.37 2.93 3.33
C PRO A 109 -2.68 3.43 4.60
N LEU A 110 -2.41 2.51 5.55
CA LEU A 110 -1.60 2.91 6.70
C LEU A 110 -0.28 3.48 6.16
N THR A 111 0.15 4.59 6.75
CA THR A 111 1.44 5.19 6.41
C THR A 111 2.51 4.12 6.45
N VAL A 112 3.31 4.06 5.39
CA VAL A 112 4.39 3.09 5.29
C VAL A 112 5.39 3.38 6.40
N ASP A 113 5.60 2.43 7.29
CA ASP A 113 6.68 2.48 8.26
C ASP A 113 8.00 2.06 7.60
N ARG A 114 9.13 2.34 8.26
CA ARG A 114 10.47 2.00 7.77
C ARG A 114 10.62 0.50 7.46
N ALA A 115 10.00 -0.38 8.24
CA ALA A 115 10.10 -1.82 8.04
C ALA A 115 9.31 -2.28 6.81
N GLU A 116 8.18 -1.66 6.53
CA GLU A 116 7.38 -1.90 5.33
C GLU A 116 8.05 -1.35 4.08
N ALA A 117 8.62 -0.15 4.16
CA ALA A 117 9.40 0.38 3.07
C ALA A 117 10.60 -0.52 2.75
N TRP A 118 11.28 -1.05 3.78
CA TRP A 118 12.36 -2.02 3.60
C TRP A 118 11.86 -3.32 2.94
N ARG A 119 10.76 -3.91 3.41
CA ARG A 119 10.18 -5.13 2.79
C ARG A 119 9.82 -4.93 1.32
N ARG A 120 9.24 -3.77 0.98
CA ARG A 120 8.89 -3.43 -0.41
C ARG A 120 10.13 -3.26 -1.27
N ALA A 121 11.16 -2.61 -0.74
CA ALA A 121 12.43 -2.45 -1.42
C ALA A 121 13.13 -3.81 -1.62
N ASP A 122 13.18 -4.63 -0.57
CA ASP A 122 13.74 -5.98 -0.59
C ASP A 122 13.06 -6.86 -1.63
N ALA A 123 11.73 -6.95 -1.61
CA ALA A 123 10.96 -7.69 -2.59
C ALA A 123 11.18 -7.19 -4.03
N TRP A 124 11.43 -5.89 -4.22
CA TRP A 124 11.70 -5.33 -5.55
C TRP A 124 13.12 -5.62 -6.03
N PHE A 125 14.14 -5.34 -5.21
CA PHE A 125 15.55 -5.54 -5.56
C PHE A 125 15.91 -7.03 -5.69
N ASN A 126 15.24 -7.90 -4.93
CA ASN A 126 15.51 -9.34 -4.87
C ASN A 126 14.44 -10.17 -5.60
N ARG A 127 13.66 -9.55 -6.50
CA ARG A 127 12.65 -10.27 -7.30
C ARG A 127 13.26 -11.26 -8.30
N GLU A 128 14.48 -10.97 -8.76
CA GLU A 128 15.18 -11.69 -9.82
C GLU A 128 16.68 -11.74 -9.47
N GLY A 129 17.25 -12.94 -9.38
CA GLY A 129 18.69 -13.14 -9.14
C GLY A 129 19.08 -13.36 -7.67
N ASP A 130 20.36 -13.18 -7.38
CA ASP A 130 20.94 -13.41 -6.06
C ASP A 130 20.53 -12.32 -5.06
N PRO A 131 20.15 -12.68 -3.82
CA PRO A 131 19.76 -11.71 -2.80
C PRO A 131 20.89 -10.72 -2.50
N VAL A 132 20.58 -9.43 -2.58
CA VAL A 132 21.48 -8.34 -2.18
C VAL A 132 20.98 -7.64 -0.92
N PRO A 133 21.88 -7.16 -0.05
CA PRO A 133 21.49 -6.30 1.06
C PRO A 133 20.91 -4.97 0.57
N VAL A 134 19.83 -4.52 1.20
CA VAL A 134 19.13 -3.28 0.86
C VAL A 134 19.31 -2.25 1.97
N GLY A 135 19.83 -1.08 1.60
CA GLY A 135 19.92 0.10 2.45
C GLY A 135 18.65 0.94 2.34
N ILE A 136 18.26 1.59 3.43
CA ILE A 136 17.07 2.46 3.45
C ILE A 136 17.29 3.72 4.29
N ALA A 137 16.83 4.86 3.78
CA ALA A 137 16.76 6.14 4.48
C ALA A 137 15.35 6.72 4.40
N GLU A 138 14.92 7.35 5.48
CA GLU A 138 13.64 8.03 5.57
C GLU A 138 13.80 9.50 5.22
N PHE A 139 12.78 10.08 4.60
CA PHE A 139 12.65 11.52 4.38
C PHE A 139 11.17 11.92 4.52
N ALA A 140 10.88 13.23 4.49
CA ALA A 140 9.56 13.78 4.86
C ALA A 140 8.35 13.14 4.15
N ASP A 141 8.53 12.66 2.92
CA ASP A 141 7.46 12.18 2.05
C ASP A 141 7.54 10.67 1.73
N GLY A 142 8.49 9.94 2.34
CA GLY A 142 8.67 8.51 2.11
C GLY A 142 10.06 7.99 2.45
N PHE A 143 10.48 6.98 1.70
CA PHE A 143 11.74 6.28 1.93
C PHE A 143 12.53 6.12 0.64
N ALA A 144 13.83 6.34 0.71
CA ALA A 144 14.78 6.04 -0.35
C ALA A 144 15.47 4.72 -0.03
N ALA A 145 15.53 3.81 -0.99
CA ALA A 145 16.18 2.52 -0.86
C ALA A 145 17.15 2.26 -2.01
N TRP A 146 18.25 1.58 -1.72
CA TRP A 146 19.32 1.27 -2.68
C TRP A 146 19.95 -0.09 -2.37
N ARG A 147 20.54 -0.72 -3.39
CA ARG A 147 21.37 -1.92 -3.21
C ARG A 147 22.65 -1.51 -2.50
N VAL A 148 23.02 -2.20 -1.42
CA VAL A 148 24.33 -2.04 -0.78
C VAL A 148 25.32 -2.89 -1.56
N THR A 149 25.79 -2.37 -2.70
CA THR A 149 26.79 -3.07 -3.52
C THR A 149 28.18 -2.84 -2.93
N ALA A 150 28.98 -3.91 -2.84
CA ALA A 150 30.40 -3.82 -2.50
C ALA A 150 31.28 -3.44 -3.72
N ALA A 151 30.71 -3.46 -4.93
CA ALA A 151 31.43 -3.24 -6.19
C ALA A 151 31.40 -1.75 -6.61
N PRO A 152 32.55 -1.10 -6.83
CA PRO A 152 32.61 0.25 -7.39
C PRO A 152 32.19 0.26 -8.86
N GLY A 153 31.30 1.18 -9.25
CA GLY A 153 30.98 1.47 -10.66
C GLY A 153 29.55 1.17 -11.10
N GLU A 154 28.73 0.51 -10.27
CA GLU A 154 27.31 0.32 -10.56
C GLU A 154 26.54 1.59 -10.19
N THR A 155 26.00 2.31 -11.18
CA THR A 155 25.03 3.38 -10.94
C THR A 155 23.73 2.76 -10.41
N ALA A 156 23.68 2.48 -9.11
CA ALA A 156 22.52 1.89 -8.48
C ALA A 156 21.37 2.91 -8.49
N GLN A 157 20.32 2.63 -9.27
CA GLN A 157 19.08 3.40 -9.18
C GLN A 157 18.55 3.35 -7.75
N VAL A 158 17.96 4.47 -7.32
CA VAL A 158 17.33 4.58 -6.00
C VAL A 158 15.84 4.33 -6.15
N ALA A 159 15.31 3.39 -5.39
CA ALA A 159 13.87 3.19 -5.28
C ALA A 159 13.32 4.16 -4.24
N VAL A 160 12.33 4.97 -4.62
CA VAL A 160 11.57 5.80 -3.69
C VAL A 160 10.23 5.13 -3.42
N ILE A 161 9.95 4.87 -2.14
CA ILE A 161 8.69 4.34 -1.63
C ILE A 161 7.88 5.49 -1.04
N ASP A 162 6.71 5.76 -1.61
CA ASP A 162 5.79 6.80 -1.10
C ASP A 162 5.33 6.48 0.33
N GLY A 163 5.46 7.43 1.26
CA GLY A 163 5.09 7.20 2.65
C GLY A 163 3.59 7.01 2.89
N ARG A 164 2.72 7.42 1.96
CA ARG A 164 1.25 7.38 2.09
C ARG A 164 0.60 6.19 1.41
N CYS A 165 1.11 5.76 0.26
CA CYS A 165 0.54 4.63 -0.49
C CYS A 165 1.52 3.48 -0.70
N GLY A 166 2.81 3.71 -0.43
CA GLY A 166 3.88 2.76 -0.66
C GLY A 166 4.14 2.46 -2.14
N ALA A 167 3.69 3.33 -3.04
CA ALA A 167 4.05 3.24 -4.45
C ALA A 167 5.58 3.33 -4.58
N LEU A 168 6.15 2.45 -5.38
CA LEU A 168 7.59 2.42 -5.65
C LEU A 168 7.86 3.11 -7.00
N THR A 169 8.77 4.07 -7.00
CA THR A 169 9.24 4.77 -8.20
C THR A 169 10.76 4.71 -8.26
N LEU A 170 11.34 4.69 -9.46
CA LEU A 170 12.79 4.62 -9.65
C LEU A 170 13.34 6.01 -9.98
N TRP A 171 14.43 6.35 -9.32
CA TRP A 171 15.07 7.65 -9.41
C TRP A 171 16.57 7.50 -9.68
N PRO A 172 17.18 8.51 -10.33
CA PRO A 172 18.64 8.59 -10.41
C PRO A 172 19.27 8.61 -9.00
N PRO A 173 20.54 8.18 -8.85
CA PRO A 173 21.26 8.19 -7.57
C PRO A 173 21.59 9.62 -7.13
N LEU A 174 20.58 10.34 -6.67
CA LEU A 174 20.70 11.70 -6.16
C LEU A 174 20.98 11.68 -4.65
N PRO A 175 21.70 12.69 -4.12
CA PRO A 175 21.77 12.90 -2.68
C PRO A 175 20.37 13.00 -2.05
N LEU A 176 20.19 12.44 -0.85
CA LEU A 176 18.88 12.30 -0.22
C LEU A 176 18.08 13.62 -0.13
N GLY A 177 18.75 14.74 0.18
CA GLY A 177 18.10 16.06 0.23
C GLY A 177 17.59 16.52 -1.13
N THR A 178 18.36 16.28 -2.20
CA THR A 178 17.94 16.58 -3.58
C THR A 178 16.79 15.66 -3.98
N LEU A 179 16.91 14.36 -3.73
CA LEU A 179 15.87 13.38 -4.02
C LEU A 179 14.54 13.72 -3.33
N ALA A 180 14.56 14.10 -2.05
CA ALA A 180 13.38 14.49 -1.30
C ALA A 180 12.69 15.71 -1.92
N ARG A 181 13.46 16.72 -2.35
CA ARG A 181 12.94 17.92 -3.01
C ARG A 181 12.30 17.59 -4.36
N GLU A 182 13.02 16.88 -5.23
CA GLU A 182 12.53 16.49 -6.56
C GLU A 182 11.29 15.59 -6.45
N TYR A 183 11.27 14.69 -5.48
CA TYR A 183 10.13 13.83 -5.22
C TYR A 183 8.90 14.62 -4.73
N GLY A 184 9.11 15.63 -3.87
CA GLY A 184 8.05 16.54 -3.46
C GLY A 184 7.45 17.35 -4.61
N GLU A 185 8.24 17.72 -5.61
CA GLU A 185 7.77 18.34 -6.86
C GLU A 185 7.00 17.35 -7.75
N TYR A 186 7.54 16.14 -7.90
CA TYR A 186 6.88 15.07 -8.62
C TYR A 186 5.51 14.73 -8.03
N ARG A 187 5.37 14.65 -6.71
CA ARG A 187 4.08 14.38 -6.04
C ARG A 187 3.06 15.50 -6.20
N ARG A 188 3.50 16.75 -6.37
CA ARG A 188 2.59 17.87 -6.66
C ARG A 188 2.03 17.82 -8.07
N THR A 189 2.82 17.31 -9.03
CA THR A 189 2.41 17.14 -10.43
C THR A 189 1.72 15.81 -10.69
N ASN A 190 1.97 14.80 -9.84
CA ASN A 190 1.40 13.46 -9.88
C ASN A 190 0.82 13.10 -8.50
N PRO A 191 -0.24 13.80 -8.05
CA PRO A 191 -0.84 13.50 -6.76
C PRO A 191 -1.36 12.06 -6.75
N ALA A 192 -0.99 11.30 -5.72
CA ALA A 192 -1.66 10.05 -5.41
C ALA A 192 -3.16 10.37 -5.17
N PRO A 193 -4.10 9.65 -5.81
CA PRO A 193 -5.52 9.89 -5.56
C PRO A 193 -5.84 9.56 -4.09
N GLY A 194 -6.62 10.43 -3.44
CA GLY A 194 -7.06 10.28 -2.05
C GLY A 194 -7.98 9.09 -1.79
#